data_AF-A0A2M8Q1L4-F1
#
_entry.id   AF-A0A2M8Q1L4-F1
#
_cell.length_a   1.000
_cell.length_b   1.000
_cell.length_c   1.000
_cell.angle_alpha   90.00
_cell.angle_beta   90.00
_cell.angle_gamma   90.00
#
_symmetry.space_group_name_H-M   'P 1'
#
loop_
_entity.id
_entity.type
_entity.pdbx_description
1 polymer ?
#
loop_
_entity_poly.entity_id
_entity_poly.type
_entity_poly.pdbx_seq_one_letter_code
_entity_poly.pdbx_strand_id
1 'polypeptide(L)'
;MGTAVQYHFLYFAPGIGARWFFEGAQRYWQTFRPIVTYDLNLIEYTPADESVVVTTIARSDTADFVREEMQKRFPSVRHDALVYDYVNYVLLTLEARAEQNHPFGRPLGQ
;
A
#
# COMPACT_ATOMS: atom_id res chain seq x y z
N MET A 1 17.83 4.95 -14.27
CA MET A 1 16.43 4.99 -14.74
C MET A 1 15.61 4.16 -13.78
N GLY A 2 14.68 4.75 -13.04
CA GLY A 2 13.81 3.98 -12.15
C GLY A 2 12.87 3.13 -12.98
N THR A 3 12.83 1.82 -12.74
CA THR A 3 11.85 0.92 -13.35
C THR A 3 10.46 1.43 -12.99
N ALA A 4 9.64 1.71 -14.01
CA ALA A 4 8.24 2.03 -13.79
C ALA A 4 7.59 0.87 -13.01
N VAL A 5 6.92 1.20 -11.91
CA VAL A 5 6.13 0.20 -11.17
C VAL A 5 4.98 -0.23 -12.06
N GLN A 6 4.84 -1.53 -12.27
CA GLN A 6 3.89 -2.08 -13.22
C GLN A 6 2.58 -2.47 -12.54
N TYR A 7 2.68 -2.94 -11.29
CA TYR A 7 1.54 -3.20 -10.43
C TYR A 7 1.69 -2.49 -9.10
N HIS A 8 0.70 -1.66 -8.77
CA HIS A 8 0.61 -0.97 -7.50
C HIS A 8 -0.69 -1.37 -6.81
N PHE A 9 -0.57 -2.03 -5.66
CA PHE A 9 -1.70 -2.38 -4.81
C PHE A 9 -1.82 -1.41 -3.63
N LEU A 10 -3.05 -1.02 -3.32
CA LEU A 10 -3.43 -0.40 -2.07
C LEU A 10 -4.20 -1.43 -1.24
N TYR A 11 -3.49 -2.06 -0.30
CA TYR A 11 -4.02 -3.11 0.55
C TYR A 11 -4.48 -2.57 1.89
N PHE A 12 -5.68 -2.94 2.31
CA PHE A 12 -6.25 -2.61 3.61
C PHE A 12 -6.19 -3.84 4.53
N ALA A 13 -5.42 -3.73 5.61
CA ALA A 13 -5.26 -4.80 6.58
C ALA A 13 -6.59 -5.14 7.30
N PRO A 14 -6.70 -6.35 7.91
CA PRO A 14 -7.87 -6.72 8.69
C PRO A 14 -8.19 -5.68 9.78
N GLY A 15 -9.47 -5.36 9.94
CA GLY A 15 -9.92 -4.34 10.90
C GLY A 15 -9.89 -2.91 10.36
N ILE A 16 -9.37 -2.67 9.16
CA ILE A 16 -9.53 -1.39 8.46
C ILE A 16 -10.84 -1.39 7.67
N GLY A 17 -11.77 -0.51 8.05
CA GLY A 17 -13.06 -0.39 7.39
C GLY A 17 -13.02 0.43 6.09
N ALA A 18 -14.01 0.20 5.21
CA ALA A 18 -14.12 0.88 3.91
C ALA A 18 -14.15 2.41 3.98
N ARG A 19 -14.56 2.99 5.12
CA ARG A 19 -14.51 4.43 5.39
C ARG A 19 -13.11 5.03 5.16
N TRP A 20 -12.05 4.27 5.47
CA TRP A 20 -10.66 4.73 5.32
C TRP A 20 -10.28 4.95 3.85
N PHE A 21 -10.91 4.22 2.93
CA PHE A 21 -10.76 4.44 1.49
C PHE A 21 -11.54 5.68 1.01
N PHE A 22 -12.82 5.78 1.36
CA PHE A 22 -13.72 6.82 0.84
C PHE A 22 -13.39 8.23 1.33
N GLU A 23 -12.85 8.39 2.54
CA GLU A 23 -12.64 9.73 3.13
C GLU A 23 -11.30 10.39 2.75
N GLY A 24 -10.29 9.67 2.26
CA GLY A 24 -9.03 10.35 1.87
C GLY A 24 -8.01 9.56 1.07
N ALA A 25 -8.41 8.42 0.47
CA ALA A 25 -7.62 7.80 -0.57
C ALA A 25 -8.04 8.26 -1.99
N GLN A 26 -9.09 9.08 -2.14
CA GLN A 26 -9.65 9.43 -3.45
C GLN A 26 -8.64 10.16 -4.35
N ARG A 27 -7.99 11.23 -3.87
CA ARG A 27 -7.00 11.97 -4.67
C ARG A 27 -5.81 11.09 -5.03
N TYR A 28 -5.30 10.34 -4.06
CA TYR A 28 -4.23 9.36 -4.27
C TYR A 28 -4.61 8.33 -5.35
N TRP A 29 -5.84 7.79 -5.29
CA TRP A 29 -6.33 6.85 -6.28
C TRP A 29 -6.49 7.49 -7.66
N GLN A 30 -7.01 8.72 -7.73
CA GLN A 30 -7.14 9.46 -8.99
C GLN A 30 -5.78 9.70 -9.67
N THR A 31 -4.73 9.98 -8.88
CA THR A 31 -3.38 10.25 -9.38
C THR A 31 -2.64 8.98 -9.80
N PHE A 32 -2.62 7.94 -8.96
CA PHE A 32 -1.76 6.77 -9.16
C PHE A 32 -2.49 5.50 -9.61
N ARG A 33 -3.84 5.48 -9.53
CA ARG A 33 -4.70 4.37 -9.96
C ARG A 33 -4.28 2.99 -9.41
N PRO A 34 -3.99 2.85 -8.10
CA PRO A 34 -3.65 1.55 -7.53
C PRO A 34 -4.85 0.59 -7.58
N ILE A 35 -4.53 -0.70 -7.60
CA ILE A 35 -5.48 -1.79 -7.40
C ILE A 35 -5.83 -1.85 -5.91
N VAL A 36 -7.09 -1.56 -5.58
CA VAL A 36 -7.57 -1.53 -4.19
C VAL A 36 -8.04 -2.90 -3.77
N THR A 37 -7.55 -3.44 -2.66
CA THR A 37 -7.91 -4.77 -2.20
C THR A 37 -7.86 -4.93 -0.67
N TYR A 38 -8.65 -5.87 -0.16
CA TYR A 38 -8.58 -6.41 1.20
C TYR A 38 -8.03 -7.85 1.22
N ASP A 39 -7.71 -8.39 0.05
CA ASP A 39 -7.21 -9.74 -0.15
C ASP A 39 -5.83 -9.69 -0.83
N LEU A 40 -4.81 -10.18 -0.12
CA LEU A 40 -3.43 -10.28 -0.62
C LEU A 40 -3.28 -11.37 -1.69
N ASN A 41 -4.20 -12.34 -1.78
CA ASN A 41 -4.15 -13.39 -2.80
C ASN A 41 -4.21 -12.80 -4.22
N LEU A 42 -4.74 -11.59 -4.40
CA LEU A 42 -4.74 -10.91 -5.69
C LEU A 42 -3.33 -10.64 -6.24
N ILE A 43 -2.31 -10.54 -5.37
CA ILE A 43 -0.92 -10.34 -5.78
C ILE A 43 -0.40 -11.56 -6.54
N GLU A 44 -0.86 -12.78 -6.20
CA GLU A 44 -0.41 -14.03 -6.82
C GLU A 44 -0.78 -14.14 -8.31
N TYR A 45 -1.71 -13.31 -8.77
CA TYR A 45 -2.09 -13.21 -10.19
C TYR A 45 -1.28 -12.19 -10.98
N THR A 46 -0.32 -11.51 -10.35
CA THR A 46 0.62 -10.65 -11.09
C THR A 46 1.65 -11.50 -11.82
N PRO A 47 2.04 -11.13 -13.06
CA PRO A 47 3.10 -11.85 -13.76
C PRO A 47 4.44 -11.74 -12.99
N ALA A 48 5.18 -12.84 -12.94
CA ALA A 48 6.35 -12.98 -12.05
C ALA A 48 7.55 -12.08 -12.41
N ASP A 49 7.61 -11.59 -13.64
CA ASP A 49 8.63 -10.69 -14.17
C ASP A 49 8.32 -9.20 -13.94
N GLU A 50 7.15 -8.89 -13.39
CA GLU A 50 6.66 -7.53 -13.25
C GLU A 50 6.98 -6.95 -11.88
N SER A 51 7.29 -5.65 -11.85
CA SER A 51 7.58 -4.97 -10.59
C SER A 51 6.28 -4.65 -9.85
N VAL A 52 6.17 -5.18 -8.62
CA VAL A 52 5.01 -5.02 -7.76
C VAL A 52 5.38 -4.18 -6.53
N VAL A 53 4.53 -3.20 -6.22
CA VAL A 53 4.54 -2.48 -4.95
C VAL A 53 3.22 -2.64 -4.25
N VAL A 54 3.26 -2.96 -2.97
CA VAL A 54 2.07 -3.03 -2.10
C VAL A 54 2.18 -1.95 -1.05
N THR A 55 1.35 -0.91 -1.19
CA THR A 55 1.12 0.05 -0.12
C THR A 55 0.09 -0.54 0.83
N THR A 56 0.49 -0.89 2.06
CA THR A 56 -0.44 -1.41 3.07
C THR A 56 -0.89 -0.31 4.00
N ILE A 57 -2.19 -0.23 4.28
CA ILE A 57 -2.74 0.52 5.38
C ILE A 57 -3.05 -0.46 6.51
N ALA A 58 -2.36 -0.32 7.64
CA ALA A 58 -2.53 -1.16 8.82
C ALA A 58 -2.57 -0.32 10.11
N ARG A 59 -3.18 -0.90 11.14
CA ARG A 59 -3.09 -0.37 12.51
C ARG A 59 -1.89 -0.98 13.22
N SER A 60 -1.48 -0.37 14.33
CA SER A 60 -0.32 -0.82 15.10
C SER A 60 -0.45 -2.27 15.58
N ASP A 61 -1.68 -2.70 15.89
CA ASP A 61 -2.03 -4.04 16.34
C ASP A 61 -1.93 -5.12 15.24
N THR A 62 -1.93 -4.74 13.97
CA THR A 62 -1.95 -5.64 12.81
C THR A 62 -0.74 -5.50 11.89
N ALA A 63 0.06 -4.44 12.06
CA ALA A 63 1.19 -4.12 11.19
C ALA A 63 2.28 -5.20 11.16
N ASP A 64 2.62 -5.78 12.32
CA ASP A 64 3.64 -6.82 12.40
C ASP A 64 3.20 -8.10 11.68
N PHE A 65 1.95 -8.51 11.88
CA PHE A 65 1.36 -9.65 11.18
C PHE A 65 1.41 -9.45 9.66
N VAL A 66 0.96 -8.29 9.17
CA VAL A 66 1.00 -7.96 7.73
C VAL A 66 2.43 -7.99 7.19
N ARG A 67 3.39 -7.39 7.91
CA ARG A 67 4.79 -7.34 7.48
C ARG A 67 5.37 -8.74 7.33
N GLU A 68 5.12 -9.62 8.30
CA GLU A 68 5.56 -11.01 8.23
C GLU A 68 4.92 -11.76 7.06
N GLU A 69 3.60 -11.59 6.85
CA GLU A 69 2.91 -12.21 5.73
C GLU A 69 3.48 -11.75 4.38
N MET A 70 3.74 -10.45 4.22
CA MET A 70 4.36 -9.89 3.01
C MET A 70 5.76 -10.47 2.78
N GLN A 71 6.59 -10.55 3.82
CA GLN A 71 7.95 -11.10 3.69
C GLN A 71 7.95 -12.59 3.37
N LYS A 72 7.05 -13.37 3.98
CA LYS A 72 6.97 -14.82 3.79
C LYS A 72 6.41 -15.19 2.42
N ARG A 73 5.33 -14.51 1.99
CA ARG A 73 4.59 -14.88 0.77
C ARG A 73 5.08 -14.15 -0.47
N PHE A 74 5.57 -12.93 -0.31
CA PHE A 74 5.89 -12.02 -1.42
C PHE A 74 7.28 -11.37 -1.25
N PRO A 75 8.36 -12.14 -1.08
CA PRO A 75 9.69 -11.60 -0.74
C PRO A 75 10.30 -10.68 -1.82
N SER A 76 9.85 -10.79 -3.07
CA SER A 76 10.29 -9.92 -4.18
C SER A 76 9.47 -8.63 -4.29
N VAL A 77 8.35 -8.52 -3.58
CA VAL A 77 7.45 -7.37 -3.66
C VAL A 77 7.96 -6.26 -2.76
N ARG A 78 7.98 -5.02 -3.28
CA ARG A 78 8.29 -3.87 -2.44
C ARG A 78 7.11 -3.59 -1.52
N HIS A 79 7.33 -3.71 -0.22
CA HIS A 79 6.35 -3.39 0.80
C HIS A 79 6.49 -1.93 1.27
N ASP A 80 5.42 -1.15 1.13
CA ASP A 80 5.31 0.25 1.56
C ASP A 80 4.22 0.35 2.64
N ALA A 81 4.59 0.11 3.90
CA ALA A 81 3.64 0.08 5.00
C ALA A 81 3.32 1.49 5.53
N LEU A 82 2.03 1.81 5.63
CA LEU A 82 1.46 2.95 6.33
C LEU A 82 0.78 2.45 7.61
N VAL A 83 1.47 2.62 8.74
CA VAL A 83 0.98 2.17 10.05
C VAL A 83 0.43 3.36 10.83
N TYR A 84 -0.88 3.41 10.96
CA TYR A 84 -1.59 4.48 11.68
C TYR A 84 -2.81 3.92 12.40
N ASP A 85 -2.99 4.31 13.66
CA ASP A 85 -4.16 3.91 14.46
C ASP A 85 -5.41 4.75 14.17
N TYR A 86 -5.25 5.90 13.50
CA TYR A 86 -6.34 6.83 13.20
C TYR A 86 -6.38 7.18 11.72
N VAL A 87 -7.59 7.15 11.16
CA VAL A 87 -7.84 7.35 9.72
C VAL A 87 -7.27 8.66 9.19
N ASN A 88 -7.42 9.76 9.95
CA ASN A 88 -6.98 11.09 9.55
C ASN A 88 -5.49 11.17 9.19
N TYR A 89 -4.62 10.41 9.87
CA TYR A 89 -3.20 10.39 9.54
C TYR A 89 -2.88 9.65 8.24
N VAL A 90 -3.64 8.60 7.93
CA VAL A 90 -3.56 7.94 6.62
C VAL A 90 -3.96 8.92 5.52
N LEU A 91 -5.05 9.66 5.72
CA LEU A 91 -5.55 10.61 4.73
C LEU A 91 -4.51 11.69 4.42
N LEU A 92 -3.99 12.35 5.46
CA LEU A 92 -2.97 13.39 5.31
C LEU A 92 -1.73 12.86 4.57
N THR A 93 -1.33 11.61 4.85
CA THR A 93 -0.17 10.98 4.22
C THR A 93 -0.42 10.69 2.73
N LEU A 94 -1.58 10.12 2.39
CA LEU A 94 -1.94 9.80 1.01
C LEU A 94 -2.17 11.07 0.18
N GLU A 95 -2.79 12.10 0.76
CA GLU A 95 -2.96 13.41 0.12
C GLU A 95 -1.60 14.05 -0.17
N ALA A 96 -0.71 14.12 0.81
CA ALA A 96 0.63 14.68 0.63
C ALA A 96 1.41 13.94 -0.46
N ARG A 97 1.31 12.61 -0.51
CA ARG A 97 1.91 11.79 -1.58
C ARG A 97 1.36 12.11 -2.96
N ALA A 98 0.04 12.29 -3.06
CA ALA A 98 -0.61 12.67 -4.31
C ALA A 98 -0.20 14.06 -4.78
N GLU A 99 -0.13 15.04 -3.86
CA GLU A 99 0.30 16.41 -4.15
C GLU A 99 1.76 16.49 -4.60
N GLN A 100 2.62 15.66 -4.00
CA GLN A 100 4.06 15.62 -4.33
C GLN A 100 4.38 14.70 -5.51
N ASN A 101 3.36 14.06 -6.12
CA ASN A 101 3.53 13.05 -7.16
C ASN A 101 4.51 11.91 -6.77
N HIS A 102 4.50 11.53 -5.49
CA HIS A 102 5.35 10.50 -4.90
C HIS A 102 4.49 9.39 -4.30
N PRO A 103 4.22 8.29 -5.04
CA PRO A 103 3.24 7.29 -4.61
C PRO A 103 3.66 6.50 -3.36
N PHE A 104 4.96 6.36 -3.12
CA PHE A 104 5.51 5.46 -2.11
C PHE A 104 6.37 6.20 -1.09
N GLY A 105 6.46 5.67 0.12
CA GLY A 105 7.42 6.11 1.11
C GLY A 105 8.85 5.82 0.66
N ARG A 106 9.83 6.44 1.34
CA ARG A 106 11.22 6.01 1.20
C ARG A 106 11.28 4.53 1.62
N PRO A 107 11.96 3.66 0.86
CA PRO A 107 12.24 2.32 1.34
C PRO A 107 12.86 2.42 2.73
N LEU A 108 12.31 1.69 3.71
CA LEU A 108 13.07 1.40 4.93
C LEU A 108 14.36 0.73 4.45
N GLY A 109 15.51 1.23 4.89
CA GLY A 109 16.82 0.90 4.34
C GLY A 109 17.02 -0.60 4.12
N GLN A 110 17.66 -0.93 3.00
CA GLN A 110 18.25 -2.25 2.75
C GLN A 110 19.27 -2.59 3.84
#